data_AF-A0A957YYM9-F1
#
_entry.id   AF-A0A957YYM9-F1
#
_cell.length_a   1.000
_cell.length_b   1.000
_cell.length_c   1.000
_cell.angle_alpha   90.00
_cell.angle_beta   90.00
_cell.angle_gamma   90.00
#
_symmetry.space_group_name_H-M   'P 1'
#
loop_
_entity.id
_entity.type
_entity.pdbx_description
1 polymer ?
#
loop_
_entity_poly.entity_id
_entity_poly.type
_entity_poly.pdbx_seq_one_letter_code
_entity_poly.pdbx_strand_id
1 'polypeptide(L)'
;EPEIAQALKEQAAPAGFEISLDITEPGGYWDRWTEVDLGLTSWTHRPLDTMVLPLAYTEEAIGNWNETRWVDEEFETLLREAEGTLDVEARRELMSQIEDIMQERGPIGIAYWRNVWNITRSNFQNVKAHPTSYDLFYDVWKEDA
;
A
#
# COMPACT_ATOMS: atom_id res chain seq x y z
N GLU A 1 5.43 -12.37 -4.71
CA GLU A 1 6.68 -11.97 -4.03
C GLU A 1 7.32 -13.17 -3.31
N PRO A 2 7.74 -14.24 -4.03
CA PRO A 2 8.23 -15.47 -3.38
C PRO A 2 9.54 -15.25 -2.61
N GLU A 3 10.42 -14.36 -3.08
CA GLU A 3 11.67 -14.03 -2.39
C GLU A 3 11.43 -13.29 -1.07
N ILE A 4 10.45 -12.38 -1.02
CA ILE A 4 10.07 -11.67 0.20
C ILE A 4 9.47 -12.63 1.21
N ALA A 5 8.60 -13.54 0.76
CA ALA A 5 8.00 -14.56 1.63
C ALA A 5 9.08 -15.49 2.23
N GLN A 6 10.07 -15.89 1.43
CA GLN A 6 11.21 -16.67 1.91
C GLN A 6 12.05 -15.90 2.94
N ALA A 7 12.37 -14.63 2.67
CA ALA A 7 13.12 -13.80 3.60
C ALA A 7 12.38 -13.61 4.94
N LEU A 8 11.06 -13.38 4.90
CA LEU A 8 10.24 -13.27 6.10
C LEU A 8 10.26 -14.55 6.93
N LYS A 9 10.09 -15.71 6.27
CA LYS A 9 10.17 -17.03 6.92
C LYS A 9 11.51 -17.22 7.65
N GLU A 10 12.61 -16.93 6.98
CA GLU A 10 13.96 -17.11 7.55
C GLU A 10 14.23 -16.16 8.72
N GLN A 11 13.78 -14.91 8.61
CA GLN A 11 13.96 -13.90 9.66
C GLN A 11 13.07 -14.13 10.88
N ALA A 12 11.91 -14.76 10.71
CA ALA A 12 11.00 -15.06 11.80
C ALA A 12 11.40 -16.33 12.59
N ALA A 13 12.16 -17.24 11.97
CA ALA A 13 12.54 -18.52 12.59
C ALA A 13 13.32 -18.38 13.93
N PRO A 14 14.30 -17.45 14.09
CA PRO A 14 14.97 -17.23 15.37
C PRO A 14 14.05 -16.78 16.50
N ALA A 15 12.92 -16.16 16.18
CA ALA A 15 11.89 -15.76 17.14
C ALA A 15 10.90 -16.90 17.46
N GLY A 16 11.09 -18.09 16.87
CA GLY A 16 10.28 -19.29 17.12
C GLY A 16 9.03 -19.41 16.24
N PHE A 17 8.90 -18.58 15.20
CA PHE A 17 7.78 -18.70 14.26
C PHE A 17 8.06 -19.77 13.20
N GLU A 18 7.11 -20.69 13.02
CA GLU A 18 7.12 -21.68 11.94
C GLU A 18 6.22 -21.22 10.80
N ILE A 19 6.80 -20.72 9.72
CA ILE A 19 6.06 -20.24 8.53
C ILE A 19 6.15 -21.27 7.41
N SER A 20 5.00 -21.72 6.91
CA SER A 20 4.89 -22.54 5.70
C SER A 20 4.56 -21.66 4.51
N LEU A 21 5.33 -21.77 3.43
CA LEU A 21 5.10 -20.97 2.22
C LEU A 21 4.10 -21.68 1.32
N ASP A 22 3.00 -21.01 1.02
CA ASP A 22 2.01 -21.44 0.05
C ASP A 22 2.07 -20.53 -1.18
N ILE A 23 3.03 -20.81 -2.06
CA ILE A 23 3.31 -20.01 -3.26
C ILE A 23 2.33 -20.44 -4.36
N THR A 24 1.47 -19.51 -4.79
CA THR A 24 0.53 -19.73 -5.88
C THR A 24 1.19 -19.65 -7.25
N GLU A 25 0.58 -20.30 -8.24
CA GLU A 25 0.86 -20.02 -9.64
C GLU A 25 0.50 -18.56 -9.99
N PRO A 26 1.16 -17.95 -10.99
CA PRO A 26 0.87 -16.59 -11.41
C PRO A 26 -0.63 -16.37 -11.66
N GLY A 27 -1.22 -15.41 -10.93
CA GLY A 27 -2.64 -15.06 -11.04
C GLY A 27 -3.53 -15.61 -9.93
N GLY A 28 -3.22 -16.79 -9.36
CA GLY A 28 -4.08 -17.44 -8.35
C GLY A 28 -4.00 -16.85 -6.94
N TYR A 29 -3.08 -15.90 -6.69
CA TYR A 29 -2.94 -15.26 -5.38
C TYR A 29 -4.18 -14.44 -5.00
N TRP A 30 -4.68 -13.62 -5.92
CA TRP A 30 -5.77 -12.66 -5.66
C TRP A 30 -7.13 -13.30 -5.47
N ASP A 31 -7.30 -14.58 -5.83
CA ASP A 31 -8.55 -15.31 -5.60
C ASP A 31 -8.74 -15.71 -4.13
N ARG A 32 -7.66 -15.70 -3.34
CA ARG A 32 -7.67 -16.19 -1.95
C ARG A 32 -6.87 -15.33 -0.96
N TRP A 33 -6.38 -14.17 -1.39
CA TRP A 33 -5.50 -13.32 -0.57
C TRP A 33 -6.12 -12.80 0.72
N THR A 34 -7.46 -12.77 0.83
CA THR A 34 -8.20 -12.47 2.07
C THR A 34 -8.42 -13.70 2.96
N GLU A 35 -8.11 -14.90 2.46
CA GLU A 35 -8.41 -16.20 3.08
C GLU A 35 -7.15 -16.91 3.60
N VAL A 36 -6.07 -16.16 3.84
CA VAL A 36 -4.81 -16.66 4.38
C VAL A 36 -4.52 -16.06 5.75
N ASP A 37 -3.78 -16.80 6.59
CA ASP A 37 -3.40 -16.34 7.92
C ASP A 37 -2.39 -15.18 7.88
N LEU A 38 -1.53 -15.17 6.84
CA LEU A 38 -0.53 -14.13 6.60
C LEU A 38 -0.36 -13.93 5.09
N GLY A 39 -0.80 -12.77 4.61
CA GLY A 39 -0.68 -12.35 3.21
C GLY A 39 0.42 -11.30 3.01
N LEU A 40 0.88 -11.16 1.76
CA LEU A 40 1.73 -10.05 1.32
C LEU A 40 0.96 -9.21 0.29
N THR A 41 0.52 -8.03 0.70
CA THR A 41 -0.23 -7.09 -0.15
C THR A 41 0.62 -5.89 -0.49
N SER A 42 0.59 -5.46 -1.75
CA SER A 42 1.18 -4.19 -2.17
C SER A 42 0.10 -3.15 -2.46
N TRP A 43 0.12 -2.04 -1.73
CA TRP A 43 -0.74 -0.88 -2.01
C TRP A 43 -0.03 0.10 -2.94
N THR A 44 -0.68 0.47 -4.04
CA THR A 44 -0.12 1.40 -5.04
C THR A 44 -0.42 2.85 -4.65
N HIS A 45 0.45 3.78 -5.08
CA HIS A 45 0.31 5.21 -4.78
C HIS A 45 -1.08 5.75 -5.13
N ARG A 46 -1.62 6.60 -4.26
CA ARG A 46 -2.85 7.38 -4.47
C ARG A 46 -2.55 8.86 -4.17
N PRO A 47 -3.23 9.78 -4.87
CA PRO A 47 -2.96 11.21 -4.73
C PRO A 47 -3.37 11.79 -3.37
N LEU A 48 -4.33 11.15 -2.69
CA LEU A 48 -4.73 11.51 -1.33
C LEU A 48 -4.40 10.36 -0.38
N ASP A 49 -3.93 10.74 0.80
CA ASP A 49 -3.59 9.89 1.94
C ASP A 49 -4.76 9.02 2.41
N THR A 50 -5.97 9.58 2.40
CA THR A 50 -7.17 8.86 2.84
C THR A 50 -7.58 7.71 1.93
N MET A 51 -7.24 7.72 0.64
CA MET A 51 -7.88 6.85 -0.37
C MET A 51 -7.65 5.34 -0.19
N VAL A 52 -6.56 4.93 0.46
CA VAL A 52 -6.24 3.51 0.64
C VAL A 52 -6.99 2.92 1.83
N LEU A 53 -7.09 3.68 2.92
CA LEU A 53 -7.63 3.22 4.19
C LEU A 53 -9.08 2.71 4.13
N PRO A 54 -10.04 3.35 3.42
CA PRO A 54 -11.42 2.87 3.38
C PRO A 54 -11.56 1.55 2.63
N LEU A 55 -10.64 1.27 1.68
CA LEU A 55 -10.60 0.00 0.95
C LEU A 55 -9.99 -1.11 1.79
N ALA A 56 -9.08 -0.79 2.72
CA ALA A 56 -8.21 -1.76 3.36
C ALA A 56 -8.60 -2.10 4.80
N TYR A 57 -9.15 -1.15 5.56
CA TYR A 57 -9.23 -1.25 7.03
C TYR A 57 -10.57 -0.77 7.60
N THR A 58 -11.65 -1.00 6.86
CA THR A 58 -13.03 -0.76 7.35
C THR A 58 -13.81 -2.06 7.42
N GLU A 59 -14.85 -2.08 8.25
CA GLU A 59 -15.80 -3.18 8.33
C GLU A 59 -16.49 -3.44 6.98
N GLU A 60 -16.88 -2.38 6.26
CA GLU A 60 -17.51 -2.49 4.93
C GLU A 60 -16.59 -3.14 3.90
N ALA A 61 -15.28 -2.99 4.03
CA ALA A 61 -14.30 -3.59 3.14
C ALA A 61 -14.04 -5.08 3.41
N ILE A 62 -14.57 -5.65 4.51
CA ILE A 62 -14.42 -7.07 4.82
C ILE A 62 -15.11 -7.93 3.75
N GLY A 63 -14.42 -8.98 3.31
CA GLY A 63 -14.89 -9.86 2.22
C GLY A 63 -14.67 -9.28 0.82
N ASN A 64 -14.11 -8.07 0.72
CA ASN A 64 -13.67 -7.48 -0.53
C ASN A 64 -12.15 -7.24 -0.52
N TRP A 65 -11.69 -6.16 0.11
CA TRP A 65 -10.30 -5.70 0.08
C TRP A 65 -9.62 -5.65 1.45
N ASN A 66 -10.36 -5.72 2.55
CA ASN A 66 -9.79 -5.83 3.90
C ASN A 66 -9.38 -7.28 4.16
N GLU A 67 -8.12 -7.61 3.84
CA GLU A 67 -7.55 -8.94 4.05
C GLU A 67 -7.33 -9.27 5.53
N THR A 68 -7.22 -8.24 6.37
CA THR A 68 -6.86 -8.38 7.78
C THR A 68 -8.07 -8.71 8.66
N ARG A 69 -9.27 -8.40 8.16
CA ARG A 69 -10.54 -8.43 8.92
C ARG A 69 -10.52 -7.58 10.20
N TRP A 70 -9.54 -6.69 10.33
CA TRP A 70 -9.42 -5.77 11.44
C TRP A 70 -10.43 -4.64 11.27
N VAL A 71 -11.01 -4.23 12.39
CA VAL A 71 -11.93 -3.12 12.51
C VAL A 71 -11.62 -2.36 13.79
N ASP A 72 -11.75 -1.04 13.74
CA ASP A 72 -11.60 -0.17 14.90
C ASP A 72 -12.51 1.04 14.74
N GLU A 73 -13.43 1.22 15.69
CA GLU A 73 -14.50 2.24 15.60
C GLU A 73 -13.94 3.66 15.63
N GLU A 74 -12.86 3.89 16.39
CA GLU A 74 -12.21 5.20 16.49
C GLU A 74 -11.47 5.53 15.19
N PHE A 75 -10.73 4.55 14.64
CA PHE A 75 -10.10 4.66 13.34
C PHE A 75 -11.11 5.02 12.24
N GLU A 76 -12.22 4.28 12.14
CA GLU A 76 -13.22 4.53 11.09
C GLU A 76 -13.91 5.89 11.24
N THR A 77 -14.16 6.32 12.48
CA THR A 77 -14.74 7.63 12.75
C THR A 77 -13.83 8.76 12.28
N LEU A 78 -12.55 8.70 12.66
CA LEU A 78 -11.54 9.67 12.23
C LEU A 78 -11.33 9.65 10.72
N LEU A 79 -11.33 8.46 10.10
CA LEU A 79 -11.17 8.32 8.66
C LEU A 79 -12.32 9.01 7.90
N ARG A 80 -13.57 8.80 8.32
CA ARG A 80 -14.74 9.48 7.72
C ARG A 80 -14.67 11.00 7.87
N GLU A 81 -14.19 11.49 9.02
CA GLU A 81 -13.96 12.92 9.22
C GLU A 81 -12.85 13.46 8.31
N ALA A 82 -11.75 12.71 8.17
CA ALA A 82 -10.63 13.08 7.31
C ALA A 82 -11.04 13.15 5.82
N GLU A 83 -11.85 12.20 5.34
CA GLU A 83 -12.40 12.21 3.98
C GLU A 83 -13.32 13.41 3.71
N GLY A 84 -14.05 13.86 4.73
CA GLY A 84 -14.91 15.05 4.65
C GLY A 84 -14.16 16.38 4.80
N THR A 85 -12.89 16.36 5.20
CA THR A 85 -12.13 17.57 5.54
C THR A 85 -11.35 18.11 4.34
N LEU A 86 -11.73 19.31 3.89
CA LEU A 86 -11.10 20.00 2.74
C LEU A 86 -9.84 20.78 3.11
N ASP A 87 -9.77 21.29 4.34
CA ASP A 87 -8.59 22.02 4.81
C ASP A 87 -7.43 21.04 5.05
N VAL A 88 -6.29 21.31 4.42
CA VAL A 88 -5.16 20.38 4.38
C VAL A 88 -4.53 20.21 5.75
N GLU A 89 -4.41 21.28 6.53
CA GLU A 89 -3.77 21.21 7.85
C GLU A 89 -4.71 20.57 8.87
N ALA A 90 -6.01 20.84 8.82
CA ALA A 90 -6.99 20.11 9.62
C ALA A 90 -7.00 18.61 9.29
N ARG A 91 -6.96 18.23 8.01
CA ARG A 91 -6.88 16.80 7.62
C ARG A 91 -5.58 16.16 8.08
N ARG A 92 -4.46 16.88 8.05
CA ARG A 92 -3.16 16.38 8.53
C ARG A 92 -3.20 15.94 9.99
N GLU A 93 -3.84 16.73 10.86
CA GLU A 93 -3.97 16.38 12.29
C GLU A 93 -4.84 15.14 12.51
N LEU A 94 -5.89 14.95 11.69
CA LEU A 94 -6.70 13.72 11.71
C LEU A 94 -5.88 12.51 11.23
N MET A 95 -5.13 12.67 10.14
CA MET A 95 -4.28 11.61 9.62
C MET A 95 -3.18 11.20 10.61
N SER A 96 -2.61 12.13 11.36
CA SER A 96 -1.64 11.80 12.43
C SER A 96 -2.26 10.87 13.48
N GLN A 97 -3.48 11.16 13.94
CA GLN A 97 -4.18 10.31 14.91
C GLN A 97 -4.50 8.92 14.34
N ILE A 98 -4.92 8.88 13.06
CA ILE A 98 -5.16 7.62 12.35
C ILE A 98 -3.87 6.78 12.26
N GLU A 99 -2.74 7.41 11.95
CA GLU A 99 -1.44 6.74 11.89
C GLU A 99 -0.97 6.23 13.26
N ASP A 100 -1.24 6.96 14.34
CA ASP A 100 -0.97 6.52 15.72
C ASP A 100 -1.79 5.26 16.05
N ILE A 101 -3.08 5.24 15.70
CA ILE A 101 -3.94 4.05 15.88
C ILE A 101 -3.38 2.86 15.09
N MET A 102 -2.97 3.07 13.84
CA MET A 102 -2.38 2.01 13.02
C MET A 102 -1.06 1.48 13.59
N GLN A 103 -0.24 2.34 14.21
CA GLN A 103 0.99 1.88 14.87
C GLN A 103 0.71 1.07 16.14
N GLU A 104 -0.25 1.48 16.96
CA GLU A 104 -0.50 0.86 18.26
C GLU A 104 -1.40 -0.38 18.18
N ARG A 105 -2.40 -0.35 17.30
CA ARG A 105 -3.49 -1.33 17.24
C ARG A 105 -3.67 -1.95 15.85
N GLY A 106 -2.97 -1.45 14.84
CA GLY A 106 -3.15 -1.86 13.45
C GLY A 106 -2.74 -3.31 13.18
N PRO A 107 -3.29 -3.93 12.12
CA PRO A 107 -3.14 -5.35 11.87
C PRO A 107 -1.95 -5.72 10.96
N ILE A 108 -1.22 -4.72 10.43
CA ILE A 108 -0.19 -4.93 9.41
C ILE A 108 1.20 -4.49 9.86
N GLY A 109 2.23 -5.13 9.32
CA GLY A 109 3.60 -4.65 9.32
C GLY A 109 3.97 -4.02 7.98
N ILE A 110 4.35 -2.74 7.98
CA ILE A 110 4.85 -2.07 6.77
C ILE A 110 6.35 -2.35 6.62
N ALA A 111 6.71 -3.23 5.69
CA ALA A 111 8.10 -3.62 5.49
C ALA A 111 8.95 -2.53 4.79
N TYR A 112 8.39 -1.85 3.79
CA TYR A 112 9.10 -0.82 3.03
C TYR A 112 8.16 0.03 2.17
N TRP A 113 8.68 1.20 1.75
CA TRP A 113 8.12 2.01 0.68
C TRP A 113 8.97 1.85 -0.57
N ARG A 114 8.34 1.52 -1.71
CA ARG A 114 9.07 1.24 -2.96
C ARG A 114 9.41 2.53 -3.69
N ASN A 115 10.69 2.71 -4.01
CA ASN A 115 11.12 3.74 -4.97
C ASN A 115 10.66 3.37 -6.39
N VAL A 116 10.05 4.33 -7.07
CA VAL A 116 9.64 4.21 -8.48
C VAL A 116 10.59 5.05 -9.33
N TRP A 117 11.28 4.38 -10.25
CA TRP A 117 12.28 5.01 -11.11
C TRP A 117 11.77 5.10 -12.54
N ASN A 118 11.95 6.26 -13.17
CA ASN A 118 11.82 6.40 -14.61
C ASN A 118 13.24 6.54 -15.19
N ILE A 119 13.61 5.62 -16.08
CA ILE A 119 14.93 5.61 -16.73
C ILE A 119 14.71 5.96 -18.20
N THR A 120 15.15 7.15 -18.59
CA THR A 120 14.95 7.70 -19.93
C THR A 120 16.29 8.06 -20.56
N ARG A 121 16.42 7.87 -21.87
CA ARG A 121 17.63 8.28 -22.60
C ARG A 121 17.78 9.80 -22.57
N SER A 122 19.01 10.29 -22.44
CA SER A 122 19.31 11.71 -22.28
C SER A 122 18.86 12.61 -23.45
N ASN A 123 18.60 12.04 -24.63
CA ASN A 123 18.12 12.76 -25.79
C ASN A 123 16.60 12.94 -25.82
N PHE A 124 15.86 12.40 -24.84
CA PHE A 124 14.45 12.73 -24.63
C PHE A 124 14.34 13.78 -23.54
N GLN A 125 13.79 14.92 -23.91
CA GLN A 125 13.62 16.06 -23.04
C GLN A 125 12.20 16.07 -22.45
N ASN A 126 12.06 16.73 -21.30
CA ASN A 126 10.79 16.91 -20.57
C ASN A 126 10.10 15.62 -20.07
N VAL A 127 10.77 14.46 -20.07
CA VAL A 127 10.21 13.27 -19.44
C VAL A 127 10.23 13.43 -17.92
N LYS A 128 9.05 13.38 -17.29
CA LYS A 128 8.90 13.49 -15.84
C LYS A 128 8.42 12.17 -15.27
N ALA A 129 9.11 11.67 -14.25
CA ALA A 129 8.63 10.54 -13.48
C ALA A 129 7.32 10.90 -12.78
N HIS A 130 6.35 9.98 -12.81
CA HIS A 130 5.09 10.13 -12.09
C HIS A 130 4.99 9.04 -11.01
N PRO A 131 4.54 9.33 -9.78
CA PRO A 131 4.50 8.35 -8.69
C PRO A 131 3.58 7.14 -8.99
N THR A 132 2.57 7.32 -9.84
CA THR A 132 1.70 6.24 -10.36
C THR A 132 2.28 5.52 -11.60
N SER A 133 3.52 5.80 -11.99
CA SER A 133 4.16 5.26 -13.22
C SER A 133 3.40 5.58 -14.51
N TYR A 134 2.75 6.75 -14.59
CA TYR A 134 2.15 7.22 -15.83
C TYR A 134 3.18 7.86 -16.74
N ASP A 135 3.07 7.49 -18.01
CA ASP A 135 3.86 8.02 -19.11
C ASP A 135 3.14 9.19 -19.77
N LEU A 136 3.50 10.40 -19.34
CA LEU A 136 2.84 11.63 -19.70
C LEU A 136 3.67 12.38 -20.77
N PHE A 137 3.37 12.11 -22.05
CA PHE A 137 4.22 12.51 -23.18
C PHE A 137 3.80 13.79 -23.91
N TYR A 138 2.87 14.58 -23.35
CA TYR A 138 2.32 15.77 -24.02
C TYR A 138 3.36 16.87 -24.32
N ASP A 139 4.41 16.97 -23.49
CA ASP A 139 5.49 17.96 -23.68
C ASP A 139 6.84 17.31 -24.00
N VAL A 140 6.85 15.99 -24.26
CA VAL A 140 8.07 15.23 -24.49
C VAL A 140 8.51 15.37 -25.93
N TRP A 141 9.79 15.66 -26.12
CA TRP A 141 10.41 15.74 -27.44
C TRP A 141 11.79 15.09 -27.42
N LYS A 142 12.26 14.72 -28.60
CA LYS A 142 13.57 14.13 -28.80
C LYS A 142 14.49 15.19 -29.42
N GLU A 143 15.63 15.41 -28.79
CA GLU A 143 16.71 16.22 -29.33
C GLU A 143 17.41 15.47 -30.47
N ASP A 144 17.55 16.15 -31.61
CA ASP A 144 18.33 15.64 -32.73
C ASP A 144 19.83 15.77 -32.41
N ALA A 145 20.62 14.82 -32.91
CA ALA A 145 22.04 14.67 -32.60
C ALA A 145 22.92 15.73 -33.27
#